data_AF-A0A951QQG1-F1
#
_entry.id   AF-A0A951QQG1-F1
#
_cell.length_a   1.000
_cell.length_b   1.000
_cell.length_c   1.000
_cell.angle_alpha   90.00
_cell.angle_beta   90.00
_cell.angle_gamma   90.00
#
_symmetry.space_group_name_H-M   'P 1'
#
loop_
_entity.id
_entity.type
_entity.pdbx_description
1 polymer ?
#
loop_
_entity_poly.entity_id
_entity_poly.type
_entity_poly.pdbx_seq_one_letter_code
_entity_poly.pdbx_strand_id
1 'polypeptide(L)' 'MTGEEKMAKYNDAIEFKSDDRRVLTSYVLDDDGKWHGFMTTNYWRKK' A
#
# COMPACT_ATOMS: atom_id res chain seq x y z
N MET A 1 -19.55 21.99 -12.55
CA MET A 1 -18.67 20.89 -12.09
C MET A 1 -17.23 21.28 -12.41
N THR A 2 -16.63 22.19 -11.64
CA THR A 2 -15.20 22.52 -11.76
C THR A 2 -14.45 21.60 -10.81
N GLY A 3 -14.34 20.33 -11.20
CA GLY A 3 -13.64 19.32 -10.42
C GLY A 3 -12.16 19.38 -10.74
N GLU A 4 -11.37 20.06 -9.91
CA GLU A 4 -10.01 19.58 -9.70
C GLU A 4 -10.14 18.23 -8.99
N GLU A 5 -10.19 17.15 -9.78
CA GLU A 5 -10.12 15.79 -9.24
C GLU A 5 -8.74 15.64 -8.58
N LYS A 6 -8.69 15.87 -7.27
CA LYS A 6 -7.48 15.63 -6.49
C LYS A 6 -7.16 14.14 -6.55
N MET A 7 -6.00 13.81 -7.11
CA MET A 7 -5.47 12.46 -7.07
C MET A 7 -4.98 12.14 -5.64
N ALA A 8 -5.44 11.02 -5.08
CA ALA A 8 -4.93 10.53 -3.81
C ALA A 8 -3.48 10.03 -3.97
N LYS A 9 -2.66 10.22 -2.92
CA LYS A 9 -1.30 9.66 -2.90
C LYS A 9 -1.34 8.25 -2.33
N TYR A 10 -0.62 7.35 -2.98
CA TYR A 10 -0.49 5.95 -2.57
C TYR A 10 0.96 5.60 -2.30
N ASN A 11 1.18 4.66 -1.38
CA ASN A 11 2.49 4.11 -1.05
C ASN A 11 2.35 2.60 -0.84
N ASP A 12 3.07 1.82 -1.63
CA ASP A 12 3.12 0.36 -1.49
C ASP A 12 4.48 -0.05 -0.92
N ALA A 13 4.46 -0.80 0.18
CA ALA A 13 5.64 -1.33 0.83
C ALA A 13 5.66 -2.86 0.71
N ILE A 14 6.82 -3.42 0.29
CA ILE A 14 7.05 -4.86 0.26
C ILE A 14 8.11 -5.21 1.30
N GLU A 15 7.73 -5.99 2.30
CA GLU A 15 8.63 -6.50 3.33
C GLU A 15 9.03 -7.94 3.06
N PHE A 16 10.34 -8.21 3.07
CA PHE A 16 10.90 -9.55 2.95
C PHE A 16 10.97 -10.17 4.36
N LYS A 17 10.09 -11.13 4.65
CA LYS A 17 10.07 -11.83 5.94
C LYS A 17 10.99 -13.05 5.96
N SER A 18 11.16 -13.70 4.79
CA SER A 18 12.10 -14.79 4.53
C SER A 18 12.30 -14.94 3.02
N ASP A 19 13.17 -15.86 2.59
CA ASP A 19 13.46 -16.13 1.17
C ASP A 19 12.21 -16.32 0.30
N ASP A 20 11.22 -17.04 0.84
CA ASP A 20 9.99 -17.38 0.12
C ASP A 20 8.77 -16.59 0.61
N ARG A 21 8.86 -15.78 1.67
CA ARG A 21 7.72 -15.04 2.23
C ARG A 21 7.91 -13.52 2.12
N ARG A 22 6.96 -12.88 1.45
CA ARG A 22 6.85 -11.43 1.38
C ARG A 22 5.50 -10.96 1.92
N VAL A 23 5.50 -9.80 2.56
CA VAL A 23 4.27 -9.12 3.00
C VAL A 23 4.19 -7.78 2.28
N LEU A 24 3.11 -7.57 1.56
CA LEU A 24 2.82 -6.31 0.88
C LEU A 24 1.79 -5.55 1.71
N THR A 25 2.06 -4.27 1.95
CA THR A 25 1.12 -3.36 2.63
C THR A 25 0.97 -2.10 1.81
N SER A 26 -0.28 -1.77 1.47
CA SER A 26 -0.63 -0.56 0.73
C SER A 26 -1.21 0.49 1.66
N TYR A 27 -0.77 1.73 1.46
CA TYR A 27 -1.18 2.90 2.22
C TYR A 27 -1.75 3.97 1.29
N VAL A 28 -2.72 4.72 1.79
CA VAL A 28 -3.24 5.93 1.16
C VAL A 28 -2.97 7.11 2.08
N LEU A 29 -2.57 8.26 1.52
CA LEU A 29 -2.46 9.51 2.26
C LEU A 29 -3.85 10.13 2.34
N ASP A 30 -4.39 10.20 3.55
CA ASP A 30 -5.69 10.81 3.80
C ASP A 30 -5.55 12.33 3.94
N ASP A 31 -6.69 13.04 3.97
CA ASP A 31 -6.77 14.50 4.08
C ASP A 31 -6.16 15.02 5.41
N ASP A 32 -6.09 14.16 6.43
CA ASP A 32 -5.41 14.39 7.71
C ASP A 32 -3.87 14.45 7.58
N GLY A 33 -3.32 14.21 6.39
CA GLY A 33 -1.88 14.16 6.12
C GLY A 33 -1.19 12.92 6.69
N LYS A 34 -1.97 11.90 7.07
CA LYS A 34 -1.48 10.63 7.62
C LYS A 34 -1.61 9.51 6.60
N TRP A 35 -0.68 8.56 6.66
CA TRP A 35 -0.75 7.34 5.87
C TRP A 35 -1.62 6.32 6.58
N HIS A 36 -2.67 5.85 5.90
CA HIS A 36 -3.58 4.82 6.40
C HIS A 36 -3.40 3.55 5.58
N GLY A 37 -3.06 2.45 6.25
CA GLY A 37 -2.98 1.14 5.62
C GLY A 37 -4.39 0.65 5.29
N PHE A 38 -4.63 0.28 4.03
CA PHE A 38 -5.95 -0.19 3.58
C PHE A 38 -5.91 -1.62 3.01
N MET A 39 -4.73 -2.16 2.73
CA MET A 39 -4.56 -3.52 2.25
C MET A 39 -3.29 -4.14 2.79
N THR A 40 -3.36 -5.43 3.13
CA THR A 40 -2.19 -6.26 3.39
C THR A 40 -2.36 -7.59 2.68
N THR A 41 -1.32 -8.03 1.97
CA THR A 41 -1.29 -9.33 1.29
C THR A 41 -0.04 -10.09 1.66
N ASN A 42 -0.20 -11.39 1.91
CA ASN A 42 0.92 -12.30 2.08
C ASN A 42 1.18 -13.01 0.75
N TYR A 43 2.42 -12.94 0.27
CA TYR A 43 2.87 -13.61 -0.93
C TYR A 43 3.90 -14.68 -0.57
N TRP A 44 3.69 -15.89 -1.09
CA TRP A 44 4.65 -16.99 -0.99
C TRP A 44 5.16 -17.35 -2.38
N ARG A 45 6.48 -17.35 -2.54
CA ARG A 45 7.11 -17.84 -3.76
C ARG A 45 6.94 -19.37 -3.78
N LYS A 46 6.28 -19.88 -4.82
CA LYS A 46 6.25 -21.33 -5.08
C LYS A 46 7.50 -21.71 -5.86
N LYS A 47 8.14 -22.80 -5.44
CA LYS A 47 9.31 -23.39 -6.08
C LYS A 47 8.92 -24.20 -7.31
#